data_AF-A0A916TUB6-F1
#
_entry.id   AF-A0A916TUB6-F1
#
_cell.length_a   1.000
_cell.length_b   1.000
_cell.length_c   1.000
_cell.angle_alpha   90.00
_cell.angle_beta   90.00
_cell.angle_gamma   90.00
#
_symmetry.space_group_name_H-M   'P 1'
#
loop_
_entity.id
_entity.type
_entity.pdbx_description
1 polymer ?
#
loop_
_entity_poly.entity_id
_entity_poly.type
_entity_poly.pdbx_seq_one_letter_code
_entity_poly.pdbx_strand_id
1 'polypeptide(L)'
;MKVLALRRFLALCRYGRFARSLFPPDPGMARAIAVLRAHDALVAGASQREIGCVLFGAARVEREWNGTSDSLRSRVRRLMRDARRMARGDYRLILRKHRQPRGEDSRAASREA
;
A
#
# COMPACT_ATOMS: atom_id res chain seq x y z
N MET A 1 10.41 12.36 -17.53
CA MET A 1 9.28 11.72 -18.28
C MET A 1 9.25 10.20 -18.04
N LYS A 2 8.05 9.62 -18.12
CA LYS A 2 7.66 8.25 -17.70
C LYS A 2 8.14 7.10 -18.63
N VAL A 3 9.38 7.14 -19.13
CA VAL A 3 9.90 6.13 -20.09
C VAL A 3 9.79 4.70 -19.55
N LEU A 4 10.06 4.50 -18.25
CA LEU A 4 9.90 3.20 -17.62
C LEU A 4 8.43 2.74 -17.56
N ALA A 5 7.47 3.65 -17.32
CA ALA A 5 6.06 3.28 -17.28
C ALA A 5 5.53 2.91 -18.68
N LEU A 6 5.98 3.61 -19.72
CA LEU A 6 5.66 3.27 -21.10
C LEU A 6 6.30 1.93 -21.51
N ARG A 7 7.55 1.68 -21.13
CA ARG A 7 8.21 0.37 -21.34
C ARG A 7 7.46 -0.77 -20.65
N ARG A 8 7.03 -0.57 -19.40
CA ARG A 8 6.19 -1.52 -18.65
C ARG A 8 4.87 -1.79 -19.37
N PHE A 9 4.19 -0.73 -19.80
CA PHE A 9 2.91 -0.84 -20.51
C PHE A 9 3.07 -1.57 -21.86
N LEU A 10 4.04 -1.19 -22.69
CA LEU A 10 4.30 -1.85 -23.96
C LEU A 10 4.70 -3.32 -23.77
N ALA A 11 5.51 -3.64 -22.76
CA ALA A 11 5.84 -5.02 -22.45
C ALA A 11 4.61 -5.83 -22.03
N LEU A 12 3.70 -5.24 -21.24
CA LEU A 12 2.44 -5.86 -20.87
C LEU A 12 1.54 -6.09 -22.09
N CYS A 13 1.35 -5.09 -22.95
CA CYS A 13 0.56 -5.22 -24.17
C CYS A 13 1.14 -6.23 -25.15
N ARG A 14 2.48 -6.29 -25.29
CA ARG A 14 3.14 -7.16 -26.26
C ARG A 14 3.23 -8.62 -25.81
N TYR A 15 3.39 -8.86 -24.51
CA TYR A 15 3.68 -10.20 -24.00
C TYR A 15 2.59 -10.76 -23.07
N GLY A 16 1.56 -9.98 -22.72
CA GLY A 16 0.48 -10.40 -21.83
C GLY A 16 0.93 -10.77 -20.41
N ARG A 17 2.17 -10.42 -20.02
CA ARG A 17 2.77 -10.85 -18.75
C ARG A 17 3.54 -9.72 -18.06
N PHE A 18 3.53 -9.76 -16.73
CA PHE A 18 4.32 -8.86 -15.89
C PHE A 18 5.74 -9.42 -15.71
N ALA A 19 6.66 -9.04 -16.60
CA ALA A 19 8.06 -9.44 -16.47
C ALA A 19 8.65 -8.94 -15.14
N ARG A 20 9.14 -9.86 -14.28
CA ARG A 20 9.68 -9.55 -12.94
C ARG A 20 10.71 -8.41 -12.93
N SER A 21 11.57 -8.34 -13.94
CA SER A 21 12.58 -7.29 -14.09
C SER A 21 11.99 -5.89 -14.33
N LEU A 22 10.82 -5.82 -14.97
CA LEU A 22 10.11 -4.57 -15.22
C LEU A 22 9.11 -4.25 -14.10
N PHE A 23 8.62 -5.24 -13.36
CA PHE A 23 7.63 -5.08 -12.29
C PHE A 23 8.17 -5.63 -10.96
N PRO A 24 9.11 -4.92 -10.30
CA PRO A 24 9.57 -5.32 -8.98
C PRO A 24 8.41 -5.22 -7.95
N PRO A 25 8.40 -6.06 -6.90
CA PRO A 25 7.41 -5.97 -5.84
C PRO A 25 7.39 -4.56 -5.22
N ASP A 26 6.20 -3.95 -5.16
CA ASP A 26 6.00 -2.68 -4.48
C ASP A 26 5.82 -2.94 -2.97
N PRO A 27 6.71 -2.44 -2.09
CA PRO A 27 6.57 -2.60 -0.65
C PRO A 27 5.25 -2.06 -0.09
N GLY A 28 4.64 -1.08 -0.75
CA GLY A 28 3.34 -0.52 -0.39
C GLY A 28 2.14 -1.40 -0.76
N MET A 29 2.32 -2.33 -1.71
CA MET A 29 1.21 -3.13 -2.26
C MET A 29 0.58 -4.05 -1.21
N ALA A 30 1.40 -4.69 -0.36
CA ALA A 30 0.89 -5.54 0.72
C ALA A 30 -0.02 -4.76 1.68
N ARG A 31 0.33 -3.51 1.98
CA ARG A 31 -0.52 -2.64 2.80
C ARG A 31 -1.79 -2.22 2.05
N ALA A 32 -1.69 -1.86 0.77
CA ALA A 32 -2.85 -1.48 -0.03
C ALA A 32 -3.88 -2.62 -0.12
N ILE A 33 -3.41 -3.86 -0.33
CA ILE A 33 -4.26 -5.06 -0.31
C ILE A 33 -4.91 -5.25 1.06
N ALA A 34 -4.15 -5.07 2.15
CA ALA A 34 -4.72 -5.18 3.50
C ALA A 34 -5.80 -4.11 3.77
N VAL A 35 -5.62 -2.89 3.27
CA VAL A 35 -6.62 -1.81 3.35
C VAL A 35 -7.89 -2.17 2.54
N LEU A 36 -7.72 -2.73 1.33
CA LEU A 36 -8.85 -3.18 0.50
C LEU A 36 -9.63 -4.31 1.19
N ARG A 37 -8.95 -5.35 1.66
CA ARG A 37 -9.58 -6.45 2.41
C ARG A 37 -10.28 -5.97 3.69
N ALA A 38 -9.68 -5.00 4.39
CA ALA A 38 -10.31 -4.38 5.55
C ALA A 38 -11.58 -3.62 5.17
N HIS A 39 -11.61 -2.96 4.01
CA HIS A 39 -12.82 -2.34 3.50
C HIS A 39 -13.91 -3.37 3.20
N ASP A 40 -13.57 -4.45 2.49
CA ASP A 40 -14.55 -5.49 2.13
C ASP A 40 -15.18 -6.11 3.39
N ALA A 41 -14.35 -6.39 4.40
CA ALA A 41 -14.83 -6.90 5.68
C ALA A 41 -15.67 -5.86 6.46
N LEU A 42 -15.34 -4.57 6.39
CA LEU A 42 -16.16 -3.50 6.98
C LEU A 42 -17.53 -3.41 6.31
N VAL A 43 -17.60 -3.51 4.98
CA VAL A 43 -18.87 -3.51 4.23
C VAL A 43 -19.69 -4.75 4.58
N ALA A 44 -19.05 -5.89 4.81
CA ALA A 44 -19.70 -7.11 5.29
C ALA A 44 -20.14 -7.05 6.77
N GLY A 45 -19.92 -5.94 7.48
CA GLY A 45 -20.33 -5.76 8.87
C GLY A 45 -19.42 -6.43 9.90
N ALA A 46 -18.22 -6.88 9.52
CA ALA A 46 -17.30 -7.56 10.42
C ALA A 46 -16.80 -6.64 11.54
N SER A 47 -16.66 -7.19 12.74
CA SER A 47 -16.06 -6.53 13.89
C SER A 47 -14.54 -6.35 13.72
N GLN A 48 -13.94 -5.48 14.54
CA GLN A 48 -12.49 -5.26 14.50
C GLN A 48 -11.69 -6.55 14.73
N ARG A 49 -12.17 -7.42 15.63
CA ARG A 49 -11.50 -8.68 15.97
C ARG A 49 -11.57 -9.65 14.80
N GLU A 50 -12.73 -9.77 14.15
CA GLU A 50 -12.91 -10.61 12.96
C GLU A 50 -12.06 -10.13 11.79
N ILE A 51 -12.01 -8.82 11.54
CA ILE A 51 -11.09 -8.20 10.57
C ILE A 51 -9.64 -8.57 10.91
N GLY A 52 -9.27 -8.49 12.19
CA GLY A 52 -7.97 -8.94 12.66
C GLY A 52 -7.69 -10.41 12.34
N CYS A 53 -8.66 -11.30 12.59
CA CYS A 53 -8.53 -12.73 12.35
C CYS A 53 -8.32 -13.05 10.87
N VAL A 54 -9.06 -12.39 9.98
CA VAL A 54 -8.95 -12.57 8.52
C VAL A 54 -7.59 -12.05 8.00
N LEU A 55 -7.09 -10.94 8.53
CA LEU A 55 -5.87 -10.30 8.03
C LEU A 55 -4.58 -10.87 8.63
N PHE A 56 -4.61 -11.34 9.88
CA PHE A 56 -3.42 -11.72 10.65
C PHE A 56 -3.48 -13.14 11.23
N GLY A 57 -4.60 -13.84 11.08
CA GLY A 57 -4.83 -15.19 11.59
C GLY A 57 -5.42 -15.20 12.99
N ALA A 58 -6.41 -16.08 13.22
CA ALA A 58 -7.11 -16.20 14.50
C ALA A 58 -6.17 -16.54 15.68
N ALA A 59 -5.22 -17.46 15.48
CA ALA A 59 -4.26 -17.85 16.53
C ALA A 59 -3.40 -16.68 17.01
N ARG A 60 -3.04 -15.77 16.11
CA ARG A 60 -2.27 -14.57 16.45
C ARG A 60 -3.14 -13.56 17.18
N VAL A 61 -4.35 -13.32 16.69
CA VAL A 61 -5.32 -12.45 17.35
C VAL A 61 -5.58 -12.94 18.76
N GLU A 62 -5.80 -14.23 18.98
CA GLU A 62 -6.06 -14.75 20.32
C GLU A 62 -4.94 -14.42 21.31
N ARG A 63 -3.67 -14.57 20.89
CA ARG A 63 -2.51 -14.27 21.73
C ARG A 63 -2.27 -12.78 21.95
N GLU A 64 -2.45 -11.95 20.93
CA GLU A 64 -2.00 -10.55 20.92
C GLU A 64 -3.13 -9.53 21.16
N TRP A 65 -4.41 -9.90 21.02
CA TRP A 65 -5.52 -8.94 21.03
C TRP A 65 -5.70 -8.23 22.38
N ASN A 66 -5.45 -8.96 23.47
CA ASN A 66 -5.47 -8.45 24.84
C ASN A 66 -4.09 -8.56 25.51
N GLY A 67 -3.04 -8.78 24.71
CA GLY A 67 -1.67 -8.86 25.22
C GLY A 67 -1.15 -7.49 25.69
N THR A 68 0.00 -7.47 26.36
CA THR A 68 0.61 -6.27 26.95
C THR A 68 0.93 -5.18 25.93
N SER A 69 1.08 -5.52 24.64
CA SER A 69 1.24 -4.56 23.56
C SER A 69 -0.06 -4.39 22.77
N ASP A 70 -0.65 -3.18 22.76
CA ASP A 70 -1.82 -2.83 21.93
C ASP A 70 -1.47 -2.71 20.42
N SER A 71 -0.37 -3.33 19.99
CA SER A 71 0.23 -3.12 18.67
C SER A 71 -0.66 -3.67 17.55
N LEU A 72 -1.26 -4.85 17.74
CA LEU A 72 -2.11 -5.51 16.75
C LEU A 72 -3.45 -4.79 16.58
N ARG A 73 -4.14 -4.47 17.67
CA ARG A 73 -5.41 -3.74 17.65
C ARG A 73 -5.24 -2.35 17.05
N SER A 74 -4.17 -1.65 17.45
CA SER A 74 -3.80 -0.34 16.89
C SER A 74 -3.51 -0.43 15.38
N ARG A 75 -2.86 -1.51 14.92
CA ARG A 75 -2.62 -1.77 13.49
C ARG A 75 -3.94 -2.01 12.73
N VAL A 76 -4.85 -2.82 13.27
CA VAL A 76 -6.19 -3.05 12.68
C VAL A 76 -6.98 -1.75 12.59
N ARG A 77 -7.02 -0.95 13.68
CA ARG A 77 -7.69 0.35 13.70
C ARG A 77 -7.15 1.30 12.62
N ARG A 78 -5.83 1.34 12.43
CA ARG A 78 -5.21 2.14 11.35
C ARG A 78 -5.65 1.67 9.96
N LEU A 79 -5.68 0.35 9.72
CA LEU A 79 -6.14 -0.20 8.43
C LEU A 79 -7.61 0.15 8.17
N MET A 80 -8.48 0.00 9.17
CA MET A 80 -9.90 0.38 9.04
C MET A 80 -10.07 1.88 8.77
N ARG A 81 -9.29 2.73 9.43
CA ARG A 81 -9.31 4.19 9.19
C ARG A 81 -8.87 4.50 7.76
N ASP A 82 -7.78 3.89 7.31
CA ASP A 82 -7.26 4.06 5.95
C ASP A 82 -8.27 3.53 4.91
N ALA A 83 -8.94 2.41 5.18
CA ALA A 83 -10.00 1.85 4.34
C ALA A 83 -11.17 2.82 4.14
N ARG A 84 -11.69 3.38 5.24
CA ARG A 84 -12.76 4.39 5.20
C ARG A 84 -12.33 5.66 4.44
N ARG A 85 -11.07 6.08 4.61
CA ARG A 85 -10.53 7.24 3.87
C ARG A 85 -10.47 6.97 2.37
N MET A 86 -9.91 5.82 1.97
CA MET A 86 -9.81 5.43 0.57
C MET A 86 -11.19 5.35 -0.09
N ALA A 87 -12.17 4.77 0.58
CA ALA A 87 -13.55 4.69 0.10
C ALA A 87 -14.22 6.07 -0.12
N ARG A 88 -13.84 7.09 0.66
CA ARG A 88 -14.35 8.47 0.52
C ARG A 88 -13.71 9.27 -0.62
N GLY A 89 -12.81 8.68 -1.40
CA GLY A 89 -12.18 9.33 -2.55
C GLY A 89 -10.69 9.65 -2.38
N ASP A 90 -10.11 9.38 -1.20
CA ASP A 90 -8.68 9.62 -0.94
C ASP A 90 -7.76 8.72 -1.79
N TYR A 91 -8.30 7.70 -2.49
CA TYR A 91 -7.54 6.90 -3.46
C TYR A 91 -6.88 7.77 -4.54
N ARG A 92 -7.46 8.94 -4.86
CA ARG A 92 -6.89 9.90 -5.80
C ARG A 92 -5.50 10.40 -5.39
N LEU A 93 -5.18 10.39 -4.09
CA LEU A 93 -3.86 10.75 -3.58
C LEU A 93 -2.78 9.75 -4.02
N ILE A 94 -3.13 8.47 -4.19
CA ILE A 94 -2.20 7.44 -4.70
C ILE A 94 -1.77 7.80 -6.14
N LEU A 95 -2.71 8.27 -6.96
CA LEU A 95 -2.45 8.67 -8.33
C LEU A 95 -1.60 9.96 -8.42
N ARG A 96 -1.72 10.85 -7.43
CA ARG A 96 -0.96 12.11 -7.36
C ARG A 96 0.48 11.90 -6.89
N LYS A 97 0.74 10.93 -6.03
CA LYS A 97 2.06 10.70 -5.40
C LYS A 97 3.14 10.17 -6.34
N HIS A 98 2.78 9.76 -7.57
CA HIS A 98 3.76 9.34 -8.60
C HIS A 98 4.48 10.53 -9.29
N ARG A 99 4.18 11.78 -8.90
CA ARG A 99 4.94 12.95 -9.36
C ARG A 99 6.08 13.25 -8.37
N GLN A 100 7.11 12.42 -8.34
CA GLN A 100 8.37 12.78 -7.69
C GLN A 100 9.41 13.10 -8.78
N PRO A 101 9.88 14.36 -8.90
CA PRO A 101 11.08 14.65 -9.67
C PRO A 101 12.25 13.95 -8.96
N ARG A 102 12.96 13.10 -9.69
CA ARG A 102 14.23 12.54 -9.24
C ARG A 102 15.22 13.70 -9.29
N GLY A 103 15.82 14.01 -8.13
CA GLY A 103 16.72 15.14 -7.95
C GLY A 103 17.80 15.24 -9.03
N GLU A 104 17.77 16.35 -9.75
CA GLU A 104 18.93 17.01 -10.33
C GLU A 104 19.17 18.24 -9.49
N ASP A 105 19.80 18.08 -8.32
CA ASP A 105 20.34 19.19 -7.53
C ASP A 105 21.46 18.63 -6.64
N SER A 106 22.51 18.13 -7.29
CA SER A 106 23.77 17.80 -6.59
C SER A 106 25.02 18.03 -7.44
N ARG A 107 24.93 18.89 -8.47
CA ARG A 107 26.07 19.23 -9.35
C ARG A 107 26.28 20.73 -9.63
N ALA A 108 25.64 21.62 -8.88
CA ALA A 108 25.78 23.08 -9.06
C ALA A 108 26.49 23.80 -7.89
N ALA A 109 27.12 23.09 -6.95
CA ALA A 109 27.79 23.69 -5.79
C ALA A 109 29.30 23.40 -5.72
N SER A 110 29.97 23.19 -6.86
CA SER A 110 31.44 23.01 -6.90
C SER A 110 32.15 23.77 -8.01
N ARG A 111 31.50 24.77 -8.59
CA ARG A 111 32.15 25.77 -9.45
C ARG A 111 31.53 27.11 -9.07
N GLU A 112 32.37 28.06 -8.66
CA GLU A 112 32.04 29.42 -8.16
C GLU A 112 31.80 29.55 -6.65
N ALA A 113 32.89 29.43 -5.88
CA ALA A 113 33.34 30.40 -4.87
C ALA A 113 34.71 29.96 -4.31
#